data_AF-A0A7X8H7M2-F1
#
_entry.id   AF-A0A7X8H7M2-F1
#
_cell.length_a   1.000
_cell.length_b   1.000
_cell.length_c   1.000
_cell.angle_alpha   90.00
_cell.angle_beta   90.00
_cell.angle_gamma   90.00
#
_symmetry.space_group_name_H-M   'P 1'
#
loop_
_entity.id
_entity.type
_entity.pdbx_description
1 polymer ?
#
loop_
_entity_poly.entity_id
_entity_poly.type
_entity_poly.pdbx_seq_one_letter_code
_entity_poly.pdbx_strand_id
1 'polypeptide(L)' 'MVKAARVELVGYEKTGGGYVTAIIRGDVAAVRAALDAGQSASEKVGEVISVHIIPRPHANVDEVLPLGRGQAKSSSKVVF' A
#
# COMPACT_ATOMS: atom_id res chain seq x y z
N MET A 1 4.29 -6.27 8.69
CA MET A 1 4.61 -5.88 7.29
C MET A 1 6.04 -5.35 7.16
N VAL A 2 6.36 -4.08 7.41
CA VAL A 2 7.71 -3.48 7.16
C VAL A 2 8.90 -4.12 7.92
N LYS A 3 8.64 -4.79 9.05
CA LYS A 3 9.68 -5.52 9.80
C LYS A 3 9.98 -6.91 9.24
N ALA A 4 9.09 -7.45 8.41
CA ALA A 4 9.19 -8.83 7.92
C ALA A 4 9.87 -8.93 6.55
N ALA A 5 9.74 -7.89 5.72
CA ALA A 5 10.32 -7.86 4.39
C ALA A 5 10.68 -6.43 3.99
N ARG A 6 11.49 -6.29 2.93
CA ARG A 6 11.87 -5.00 2.34
C ARG A 6 10.70 -4.42 1.55
N VAL A 7 9.76 -3.81 2.27
CA VAL A 7 8.60 -3.10 1.71
C VAL A 7 8.49 -1.72 2.34
N GLU A 8 7.95 -0.78 1.58
CA GLU A 8 7.70 0.58 2.02
C GLU A 8 6.23 0.73 2.43
N LEU A 9 5.98 1.36 3.58
CA LEU A 9 4.65 1.78 3.98
C LEU A 9 4.35 3.13 3.33
N VAL A 10 3.47 3.13 2.34
CA VAL A 10 3.05 4.35 1.64
C VAL A 10 2.15 5.20 2.52
N GLY A 11 1.25 4.55 3.26
CA GLY A 11 0.25 5.23 4.05
C GLY A 11 -0.86 4.30 4.49
N TYR A 12 -1.91 4.88 5.04
CA TYR A 12 -3.13 4.19 5.40
C TYR A 12 -4.32 4.99 4.87
N GLU A 13 -5.30 4.28 4.30
CA GLU A 13 -6.52 4.87 3.76
C GLU A 13 -7.66 4.65 4.75
N LYS A 14 -8.47 5.68 4.98
CA LYS A 14 -9.63 5.65 5.89
C LYS A 14 -10.90 5.77 5.06
N THR A 15 -11.61 4.67 4.86
CA THR A 15 -12.86 4.66 4.08
C THR A 15 -14.08 5.09 4.91
N GLY A 16 -13.93 5.22 6.24
CA GLY A 16 -15.01 5.54 7.17
C GLY A 16 -15.59 4.29 7.82
N GLY A 17 -16.52 4.47 8.78
CA GLY A 17 -17.15 3.34 9.49
C GLY A 17 -16.20 2.48 10.33
N GLY A 18 -15.02 3.00 10.67
CA GLY A 18 -13.96 2.25 11.38
C GLY A 18 -13.04 1.44 10.48
N TYR A 19 -13.27 1.41 9.17
CA TYR A 19 -12.44 0.68 8.22
C TYR A 19 -11.19 1.48 7.84
N VAL A 20 -10.03 0.81 8.01
CA VAL A 20 -8.72 1.34 7.66
C VAL A 20 -7.93 0.31 6.88
N THR A 21 -7.26 0.75 5.82
CA THR A 21 -6.46 -0.11 4.95
C THR A 21 -5.02 0.39 4.93
N ALA A 22 -4.07 -0.43 5.36
CA ALA A 22 -2.65 -0.12 5.22
C ALA A 22 -2.15 -0.46 3.81
N ILE A 23 -1.44 0.46 3.17
CA ILE A 23 -0.93 0.31 1.81
C ILE A 23 0.59 0.17 1.85
N ILE A 24 1.08 -0.96 1.34
CA ILE A 24 2.52 -1.26 1.23
C ILE A 24 2.94 -1.48 -0.22
N ARG A 25 4.17 -1.12 -0.56
CA ARG A 25 4.75 -1.27 -1.89
C ARG A 25 6.12 -1.95 -1.84
N GLY A 26 6.46 -2.69 -2.88
CA GLY A 26 7.73 -3.39 -3.02
C GLY A 26 7.68 -4.45 -4.11
N ASP A 27 8.69 -5.31 -4.16
CA ASP A 27 8.71 -6.47 -5.05
C ASP A 27 7.66 -7.50 -4.63
N VAL A 28 7.11 -8.25 -5.60
CA VAL A 28 6.02 -9.21 -5.37
C VAL A 28 6.35 -10.22 -4.28
N ALA A 29 7.59 -10.72 -4.25
CA ALA A 29 8.06 -11.66 -3.23
C ALA A 29 8.12 -11.02 -1.83
N ALA A 30 8.61 -9.78 -1.74
CA ALA A 30 8.70 -9.03 -0.48
C ALA A 30 7.30 -8.67 0.04
N VAL A 31 6.40 -8.23 -0.82
CA VAL A 31 5.01 -7.90 -0.46
C VAL A 31 4.28 -9.14 0.03
N ARG A 32 4.44 -10.30 -0.61
CA ARG A 32 3.82 -11.55 -0.15
C ARG A 32 4.27 -11.93 1.26
N ALA A 33 5.58 -11.94 1.51
CA ALA A 33 6.12 -12.23 2.85
C ALA A 33 5.65 -11.20 3.90
N ALA A 34 5.56 -9.92 3.52
CA ALA A 34 5.06 -8.87 4.40
C ALA A 34 3.59 -9.05 4.77
N LEU A 35 2.75 -9.48 3.82
CA LEU A 35 1.33 -9.74 4.03
C LEU A 35 1.11 -10.96 4.92
N ASP A 36 1.80 -12.07 4.69
CA ASP A 36 1.69 -13.28 5.52
C ASP A 36 2.01 -12.96 7.00
N ALA A 37 3.13 -12.26 7.24
CA ALA A 37 3.51 -11.83 8.58
C ALA A 37 2.58 -10.74 9.15
N GLY A 38 1.99 -9.90 8.29
CA GLY A 38 1.04 -8.87 8.66
C GLY A 38 -0.29 -9.47 9.15
N GLN A 39 -0.85 -10.40 8.38
CA GLN A 39 -2.10 -11.06 8.65
C GLN A 39 -2.06 -11.78 10.00
N SER A 40 -1.05 -12.63 10.24
CA SER A 40 -0.93 -13.37 11.51
C SER A 40 -0.72 -12.47 12.73
N ALA A 41 -0.17 -11.26 12.55
CA ALA A 41 -0.03 -10.29 13.63
C ALA A 41 -1.34 -9.53 13.89
N SER A 42 -2.04 -9.14 12.82
CA SER A 42 -3.29 -8.39 12.87
C SER A 42 -4.44 -9.22 13.43
N GLU A 43 -4.53 -10.51 13.10
CA GLU A 43 -5.54 -11.44 13.63
C GLU A 43 -5.51 -11.58 15.16
N LYS A 44 -4.37 -11.28 15.80
CA LYS A 44 -4.22 -11.34 17.27
C LYS A 44 -4.72 -10.09 17.98
N VAL A 45 -4.81 -8.96 17.28
CA VAL A 45 -5.09 -7.64 17.87
C VAL A 45 -6.40 -7.03 17.39
N GLY A 46 -7.00 -7.56 16.32
CA GLY A 46 -8.26 -7.06 15.78
C GLY A 46 -8.83 -7.91 14.66
N GLU A 47 -9.83 -7.36 13.97
CA GLU A 47 -10.53 -8.01 12.87
C GLU A 47 -9.89 -7.65 11.53
N VAL A 48 -9.49 -8.68 10.77
CA VAL A 48 -8.94 -8.51 9.42
C VAL A 48 -10.06 -8.73 8.41
N ILE A 49 -10.38 -7.70 7.64
CA ILE A 49 -11.45 -7.76 6.63
C ILE A 49 -10.96 -8.40 5.32
N SER A 50 -9.81 -7.95 4.81
CA SER A 50 -9.26 -8.42 3.55
C SER A 50 -7.75 -8.22 3.48
N VAL A 51 -7.08 -9.17 2.84
CA VAL A 51 -5.65 -9.12 2.52
C VAL A 51 -5.50 -9.49 1.06
N HIS A 52 -4.86 -8.63 0.27
CA HIS A 52 -4.71 -8.85 -1.16
C HIS A 52 -3.40 -8.30 -1.69
N ILE A 53 -2.85 -8.97 -2.71
CA ILE A 53 -1.66 -8.57 -3.44
C ILE A 53 -2.00 -8.40 -4.92
N ILE A 54 -1.57 -7.25 -5.48
CA ILE A 54 -1.65 -6.98 -6.92
C ILE A 54 -0.22 -6.90 -7.44
N PRO A 55 0.30 -7.97 -8.08
CA PRO A 55 1.70 -8.03 -8.50
C PRO A 55 2.12 -6.95 -9.52
N ARG A 56 1.21 -6.59 -10.42
CA ARG A 56 1.43 -5.59 -11.47
C ARG A 56 0.18 -4.71 -11.61
N PRO A 57 0.02 -3.66 -10.80
CA PRO A 57 -1.09 -2.72 -10.94
C PRO A 57 -0.97 -1.98 -12.28
N HIS A 58 -2.12 -1.73 -12.91
CA HIS A 58 -2.17 -0.94 -14.15
C HIS A 58 -1.88 0.54 -13.84
N ALA A 59 -1.21 1.25 -14.76
CA ALA A 59 -0.76 2.63 -14.55
C ALA A 59 -1.90 3.58 -14.13
N ASN A 60 -3.06 3.46 -14.76
CA ASN A 60 -4.25 4.25 -14.41
C ASN A 60 -4.70 4.07 -12.94
N VAL A 61 -4.48 2.90 -12.35
CA VAL A 61 -4.84 2.63 -10.95
C VAL A 61 -3.93 3.39 -9.99
N ASP A 62 -2.63 3.44 -10.30
CA ASP A 62 -1.63 4.18 -9.52
C ASP A 62 -1.82 5.71 -9.64
N GLU A 63 -2.44 6.21 -10.71
CA GLU A 63 -2.72 7.65 -10.92
C GLU A 63 -3.99 8.13 -10.22
N VAL A 64 -5.05 7.32 -10.22
CA VAL A 64 -6.36 7.71 -9.69
C VAL A 64 -6.49 7.40 -8.20
N LEU A 65 -5.86 6.32 -7.71
CA LEU A 65 -5.95 5.91 -6.32
C LEU A 65 -4.73 6.39 -5.51
N PRO A 66 -4.91 6.70 -4.21
CA PRO A 66 -3.84 7.16 -3.32
C PRO A 66 -2.91 6.01 -2.90
N LEU A 67 -2.35 5.26 -3.85
CA LEU A 67 -1.46 4.11 -3.61
C LEU A 67 0.03 4.48 -3.56
N GLY A 68 0.34 5.78 -3.51
CA GLY A 68 1.71 6.32 -3.33
C GLY A 68 2.61 6.30 -4.55
N ARG A 69 2.14 5.78 -5.69
CA ARG A 69 2.89 5.81 -6.96
C ARG A 69 2.33 6.79 -7.99
N GLY A 70 1.38 7.63 -7.58
CA GLY A 70 0.93 8.76 -8.37
C GLY A 70 2.11 9.69 -8.61
N GLN A 71 2.31 10.11 -9.86
CA GLN A 71 3.33 11.09 -10.22
C GLN A 71 3.29 12.23 -9.20
N ALA A 72 4.38 12.44 -8.46
CA ALA A 72 4.60 13.73 -7.84
C ALA A 72 4.38 14.73 -8.97
N LYS A 73 3.37 15.60 -8.85
CA LYS A 73 3.12 16.66 -9.83
C LYS A 73 4.45 17.37 -10.01
N SER A 74 5.16 17.06 -11.09
CA SER A 74 6.38 17.76 -11.43
C SER A 74 5.93 19.16 -11.78
N SER A 75 6.08 20.06 -10.81
CA SER A 75 5.91 21.49 -11.02
C SER A 75 7.07 21.94 -11.88
N SER A 76 7.03 21.60 -13.17
CA SER A 76 7.83 22.20 -14.22
C SER A 76 7.24 23.59 -14.47
N LYS A 77 7.45 24.49 -13.50
CA LYS A 77 7.18 25.92 -13.68
C LYS A 77 8.28 26.42 -14.61
N VAL A 78 8.04 26.29 -15.91
CA VAL A 78 8.86 26.92 -16.94
C VAL A 78 8.75 28.42 -16.73
N VAL A 79 9.82 29.01 -16.21
CA VAL A 79 10.00 30.46 -16.15
C VAL A 79 10.63 30.88 -17.47
N PHE A 80 9.82 31.48 -18.34
CA PHE A 80 10.28 32.45 -19.33
C PHE A 80 9.67 33.80 -18.96
#